data_AF-A0A537BEN0-F1
#
_entry.id   AF-A0A537BEN0-F1
#
_cell.length_a   1.000
_cell.length_b   1.000
_cell.length_c   1.000
_cell.angle_alpha   90.00
_cell.angle_beta   90.00
_cell.angle_gamma   90.00
#
_symmetry.space_group_name_H-M   'P 1'
#
loop_
_entity.id
_entity.type
_entity.pdbx_description
1 polymer ?
#
loop_
_entity_poly.entity_id
_entity_poly.type
_entity_poly.pdbx_seq_one_letter_code
_entity_poly.pdbx_strand_id
1 'polypeptide(L)'
;MTDSKQSAWFKGMVRVSAISLAVLLPATALAWFCGAGRMTGGGKLVSVISDVGGVDVTSPTTNGYELHCDNSLPNNLEVNSHDPNGFHFHLDTLQTANCYTTYGNQNPPAAGFDTFDALGSGTWSNGNTSIPACAEWIFIDGQGSPQNNSSYIRITDSSPLPTTEICDAPNTPSTSVGLCPGNTVLLVPAQTPLKGQNQAHK
;
A
#
# COMPACT_ATOMS: atom_id res chain seq x y z
N MET A 1 -33.71 42.68 84.41
CA MET A 1 -32.54 43.58 84.33
C MET A 1 -31.71 43.07 83.17
N THR A 2 -31.92 43.64 81.97
CA THR A 2 -31.01 44.62 81.31
C THR A 2 -29.65 43.95 81.01
N ASP A 3 -29.12 43.91 79.79
CA ASP A 3 -29.17 44.90 78.73
C ASP A 3 -28.60 44.33 77.41
N SER A 4 -28.90 45.04 76.33
CA SER A 4 -28.42 44.89 74.96
C SER A 4 -26.89 44.98 74.82
N LYS A 5 -26.32 44.30 73.81
CA LYS A 5 -25.40 44.93 72.82
C LYS A 5 -25.03 43.99 71.65
N GLN A 6 -25.32 44.48 70.44
CA GLN A 6 -24.77 44.00 69.16
C GLN A 6 -23.41 44.65 68.85
N SER A 7 -22.49 43.91 68.22
CA SER A 7 -21.56 44.37 67.15
C SER A 7 -20.79 43.13 66.62
N ALA A 8 -21.07 42.55 65.46
CA ALA A 8 -20.88 42.98 64.07
C ALA A 8 -19.47 42.69 63.48
N TRP A 9 -19.47 42.15 62.24
CA TRP A 9 -18.38 42.02 61.23
C TRP A 9 -17.41 40.82 61.42
N PHE A 10 -17.18 39.90 60.46
CA PHE A 10 -16.87 40.06 59.03
C PHE A 10 -17.16 38.79 58.20
N LYS A 11 -17.29 39.01 56.89
CA LYS A 11 -17.72 38.11 55.80
C LYS A 11 -16.91 36.81 55.68
N GLY A 12 -17.60 35.66 55.65
CA GLY A 12 -17.03 34.40 55.19
C GLY A 12 -16.81 34.42 53.68
N MET A 13 -15.56 34.50 53.25
CA MET A 13 -15.16 34.42 51.85
C MET A 13 -15.50 33.04 51.27
N VAL A 14 -16.21 33.08 50.15
CA VAL A 14 -16.35 31.99 49.18
C VAL A 14 -14.96 31.52 48.75
N ARG A 15 -14.66 30.24 48.94
CA ARG A 15 -13.56 29.56 48.25
C ARG A 15 -14.16 28.60 47.24
N VAL A 16 -14.35 29.08 46.00
CA VAL A 16 -14.55 28.20 44.84
C VAL A 16 -13.20 27.52 44.59
N SER A 17 -13.09 26.26 44.96
CA SER A 17 -11.92 25.45 44.64
C SER A 17 -12.11 24.87 43.25
N ALA A 18 -11.64 25.60 42.24
CA ALA A 18 -11.42 25.06 40.90
C ALA A 18 -10.00 24.48 40.85
N ILE A 19 -9.88 23.16 40.76
CA ILE A 19 -8.72 22.41 40.24
C ILE A 19 -9.33 21.06 39.81
N SER A 20 -9.64 20.91 38.51
CA SER A 20 -8.86 20.14 37.52
C SER A 20 -8.96 18.63 37.80
N LEU A 21 -9.25 17.75 36.84
CA LEU A 21 -8.70 17.70 35.50
C LEU A 21 -9.61 16.74 34.72
N ALA A 22 -10.33 17.22 33.71
CA ALA A 22 -10.83 16.31 32.69
C ALA A 22 -9.59 15.78 31.98
N VAL A 23 -9.18 14.56 32.33
CA VAL A 23 -8.19 13.82 31.53
C VAL A 23 -8.90 13.48 30.22
N LEU A 24 -8.92 14.45 29.32
CA LEU A 24 -8.95 14.18 27.89
C LEU A 24 -7.65 13.43 27.63
N LEU A 25 -7.69 12.11 27.80
CA LEU A 25 -6.75 11.28 27.07
C LEU A 25 -6.94 11.71 25.62
N PRO A 26 -5.92 12.28 24.95
CA PRO A 26 -5.98 12.32 23.51
C PRO A 26 -6.25 10.87 23.13
N ALA A 27 -7.34 10.63 22.41
CA ALA A 27 -7.44 9.45 21.61
C ALA A 27 -6.19 9.52 20.73
N THR A 28 -5.12 8.85 21.15
CA THR A 28 -4.05 8.48 20.26
C THR A 28 -4.73 7.53 19.30
N ALA A 29 -5.38 8.10 18.29
CA ALA A 29 -5.34 7.54 16.97
C ALA A 29 -3.86 7.28 16.77
N LEU A 30 -3.47 6.02 17.02
CA LEU A 30 -2.31 5.44 16.38
C LEU A 30 -2.63 5.61 14.91
N ALA A 31 -2.25 6.77 14.35
CA ALA A 31 -2.35 7.02 12.94
C ALA A 31 -1.65 5.85 12.28
N TRP A 32 -2.44 5.02 11.62
CA TRP A 32 -1.99 3.79 10.99
C TRP A 32 -0.89 4.17 10.00
N PHE A 33 0.36 3.84 10.31
CA PHE A 33 1.44 3.98 9.36
C PHE A 33 1.35 2.81 8.36
N CYS A 34 0.51 2.94 7.33
CA CYS A 34 0.99 2.50 6.01
C CYS A 34 2.27 3.32 5.80
N GLY A 35 3.44 2.70 5.68
CA GLY A 35 4.73 3.41 5.75
C GLY A 35 4.81 4.65 4.85
N ALA A 36 5.74 5.56 5.12
CA ALA A 36 6.01 6.66 4.18
C ALA A 36 7.00 6.22 3.10
N GLY A 37 6.89 6.85 1.92
CA GLY A 37 7.84 6.70 0.83
C GLY A 37 7.22 6.16 -0.45
N ARG A 38 8.08 5.77 -1.39
CA ARG A 38 7.66 5.22 -2.69
C ARG A 38 8.54 4.07 -3.11
N MET A 39 8.00 3.17 -3.91
CA MET A 39 8.77 2.12 -4.55
C MET A 39 8.79 2.35 -6.06
N THR A 40 9.98 2.29 -6.64
CA THR A 40 10.17 2.29 -8.09
C THR A 40 10.73 0.96 -8.52
N GLY A 41 10.44 0.56 -9.73
CA GLY A 41 11.11 -0.60 -10.29
C GLY A 41 10.56 -1.03 -11.62
N GLY A 42 10.82 -2.29 -11.92
CA GLY A 42 10.51 -2.88 -13.20
C GLY A 42 11.62 -3.80 -13.67
N GLY A 43 11.39 -4.45 -14.79
CA GLY A 43 12.33 -5.39 -15.39
C GLY A 43 11.66 -6.34 -16.35
N LYS A 44 12.41 -7.36 -16.78
CA LYS A 44 11.88 -8.49 -17.53
C LYS A 44 11.27 -9.50 -16.57
N LEU A 45 10.04 -9.91 -16.86
CA LEU A 45 9.33 -10.98 -16.19
C LEU A 45 9.70 -12.32 -16.86
N VAL A 46 10.03 -13.34 -16.07
CA VAL A 46 10.66 -14.60 -16.53
C VAL A 46 9.66 -15.74 -16.61
N SER A 47 8.69 -15.74 -15.70
CA SER A 47 7.61 -16.70 -15.64
C SER A 47 6.31 -15.93 -15.67
N VAL A 48 5.56 -16.07 -16.75
CA VAL A 48 4.24 -15.47 -16.91
C VAL A 48 3.28 -16.58 -17.28
N ILE A 49 2.17 -16.71 -16.55
CA ILE A 49 1.06 -17.60 -16.88
C ILE A 49 -0.08 -16.71 -17.36
N SER A 50 -0.55 -16.91 -18.58
CA SER A 50 -1.73 -16.23 -19.11
C SER A 50 -2.87 -17.22 -19.40
N ASP A 51 -4.10 -16.72 -19.36
CA ASP A 51 -5.31 -17.43 -19.77
C ASP A 51 -5.30 -17.84 -21.25
N VAL A 52 -4.46 -17.20 -22.06
CA VAL A 52 -4.15 -17.60 -23.44
C VAL A 52 -3.32 -18.89 -23.52
N GLY A 53 -2.98 -19.51 -22.39
CA GLY A 53 -2.52 -20.89 -22.29
C GLY A 53 -1.03 -21.05 -22.56
N GLY A 54 -0.20 -20.66 -21.59
CA GLY A 54 1.22 -21.01 -21.60
C GLY A 54 2.01 -20.35 -20.48
N VAL A 55 3.07 -21.02 -20.01
CA VAL A 55 4.16 -20.33 -19.33
C VAL A 55 4.98 -19.65 -20.42
N ASP A 56 4.86 -18.34 -20.55
CA ASP A 56 5.69 -17.60 -21.49
C ASP A 56 7.02 -17.24 -20.83
N VAL A 57 8.06 -18.00 -21.17
CA VAL A 57 9.46 -17.71 -20.79
C VAL A 57 10.24 -17.05 -21.92
N THR A 58 9.62 -16.88 -23.09
CA THR A 58 10.30 -16.50 -24.34
C THR A 58 9.98 -15.09 -24.82
N SER A 59 8.73 -14.64 -24.69
CA SER A 59 8.36 -13.27 -25.02
C SER A 59 8.93 -12.32 -23.97
N PRO A 60 9.48 -11.16 -24.36
CA PRO A 60 9.84 -10.14 -23.40
C PRO A 60 8.53 -9.57 -22.85
N THR A 61 8.06 -10.08 -21.71
CA THR A 61 7.10 -9.32 -20.90
C THR A 61 7.91 -8.47 -19.94
N THR A 62 7.58 -7.19 -19.85
CA THR A 62 8.23 -6.26 -18.91
C THR A 62 7.20 -5.61 -18.02
N ASN A 63 7.65 -5.14 -16.86
CA ASN A 63 6.89 -4.20 -16.04
C ASN A 63 7.73 -2.96 -15.73
N GLY A 64 7.04 -1.89 -15.36
CA GLY A 64 7.64 -0.65 -14.87
C GLY A 64 6.67 0.05 -13.94
N TYR A 65 7.17 0.63 -12.84
CA TYR A 65 6.30 1.25 -11.85
C TYR A 65 6.98 2.33 -11.01
N GLU A 66 6.16 3.26 -10.53
CA GLU A 66 6.43 4.21 -9.45
C GLU A 66 5.15 4.30 -8.60
N LEU A 67 5.24 3.87 -7.35
CA LEU A 67 4.08 3.69 -6.47
C LEU A 67 4.37 4.27 -5.09
N HIS A 68 3.44 5.05 -4.57
CA HIS A 68 3.60 5.75 -3.30
C HIS A 68 2.74 5.11 -2.21
N CYS A 69 3.33 4.95 -1.02
CA CYS A 69 2.67 4.31 0.11
C CYS A 69 1.55 5.16 0.73
N ASP A 70 1.62 6.48 0.56
CA ASP A 70 0.65 7.46 1.05
C ASP A 70 -0.38 7.86 -0.02
N ASN A 71 -0.41 7.14 -1.15
CA ASN A 71 -1.25 7.42 -2.32
C ASN A 71 -1.00 8.80 -2.97
N SER A 72 0.14 9.45 -2.69
CA SER A 72 0.56 10.62 -3.45
C SER A 72 0.89 10.23 -4.90
N LEU A 73 0.78 11.19 -5.83
CA LEU A 73 1.05 10.94 -7.25
C LEU A 73 2.54 11.16 -7.59
N PRO A 74 3.08 10.43 -8.57
CA PRO A 74 2.39 9.46 -9.44
C PRO A 74 2.19 8.09 -8.80
N ASN A 75 1.11 7.40 -9.19
CA ASN A 75 0.94 5.96 -8.96
C ASN A 75 0.77 5.28 -10.31
N ASN A 76 1.87 4.75 -10.84
CA ASN A 76 1.93 4.12 -12.14
C ASN A 76 2.42 2.68 -12.00
N LEU A 77 1.73 1.76 -12.65
CA LEU A 77 2.16 0.38 -12.86
C LEU A 77 1.77 -0.04 -14.26
N GLU A 78 2.77 -0.48 -15.02
CA GLU A 78 2.64 -0.94 -16.39
C GLU A 78 3.11 -2.38 -16.48
N VAL A 79 2.38 -3.22 -17.20
CA VAL A 79 2.85 -4.55 -17.61
C VAL A 79 2.62 -4.73 -19.09
N ASN A 80 3.70 -4.97 -19.85
CA ASN A 80 3.68 -4.93 -21.30
C ASN A 80 4.27 -6.20 -21.88
N SER A 81 3.53 -6.84 -22.78
CA SER A 81 4.13 -7.74 -23.75
C SER A 81 4.83 -6.92 -24.84
N HIS A 82 6.02 -7.35 -25.25
CA HIS A 82 6.73 -6.74 -26.37
C HIS A 82 6.32 -7.32 -27.74
N ASP A 83 5.32 -8.20 -27.78
CA ASP A 83 4.63 -8.56 -29.02
C ASP A 83 3.82 -7.34 -29.50
N PRO A 84 3.93 -6.92 -30.78
CA PRO A 84 3.13 -5.83 -31.34
C PRO A 84 1.61 -5.98 -31.21
N ASN A 85 1.10 -7.21 -31.08
CA ASN A 85 -0.31 -7.51 -30.81
C ASN A 85 -0.51 -8.07 -29.40
N GLY A 86 0.47 -7.88 -28.52
CA GLY A 86 0.47 -8.40 -27.18
C GLY A 86 -0.48 -7.68 -26.24
N PHE A 87 -0.48 -8.15 -25.00
CA PHE A 87 -1.24 -7.51 -23.95
C PHE A 87 -0.51 -6.31 -23.34
N HIS A 88 -1.30 -5.39 -22.80
CA HIS A 88 -0.84 -4.26 -22.00
C HIS A 88 -1.77 -4.06 -20.82
N PHE A 89 -1.20 -3.85 -19.65
CA PHE A 89 -1.92 -3.41 -18.46
C PHE A 89 -1.40 -2.04 -18.03
N HIS A 90 -2.32 -1.10 -17.82
CA HIS A 90 -2.05 0.20 -17.20
C HIS A 90 -2.86 0.33 -15.91
N LEU A 91 -2.23 0.77 -14.83
CA LEU A 91 -2.92 1.09 -13.58
C LEU A 91 -3.61 2.47 -13.68
N ASP A 92 -4.92 2.50 -13.50
CA ASP A 92 -5.71 3.72 -13.51
C ASP A 92 -5.86 4.34 -12.11
N THR A 93 -5.99 3.50 -11.08
CA THR A 93 -6.16 3.97 -9.69
C THR A 93 -5.56 2.96 -8.71
N LEU A 94 -4.61 3.42 -7.91
CA LEU A 94 -4.15 2.73 -6.72
C LEU A 94 -5.23 2.81 -5.64
N GLN A 95 -5.74 1.66 -5.21
CA GLN A 95 -6.83 1.62 -4.21
C GLN A 95 -6.28 1.44 -2.80
N THR A 96 -5.24 0.62 -2.66
CA THR A 96 -4.64 0.31 -1.36
C THR A 96 -3.14 0.19 -1.51
N ALA A 97 -2.40 0.70 -0.53
CA ALA A 97 -0.95 0.55 -0.45
C ALA A 97 -0.54 0.21 0.98
N ASN A 98 -0.05 -1.01 1.17
CA ASN A 98 0.48 -1.46 2.44
C ASN A 98 2.00 -1.59 2.32
N CYS A 99 2.70 -0.68 2.97
CA CYS A 99 4.16 -0.61 2.97
C CYS A 99 4.71 -1.01 4.33
N TYR A 100 5.47 -2.10 4.35
CA TYR A 100 6.05 -2.66 5.57
C TYR A 100 7.43 -3.27 5.32
N THR A 101 8.07 -3.71 6.40
CA THR A 101 9.38 -4.36 6.36
C THR A 101 9.23 -5.86 6.59
N THR A 102 9.55 -6.66 5.57
CA THR A 102 9.66 -8.12 5.66
C THR A 102 11.08 -8.53 6.09
N TYR A 103 12.11 -7.83 5.58
CA TYR A 103 13.52 -8.08 5.86
C TYR A 103 14.16 -6.84 6.49
N GLY A 104 14.74 -6.98 7.68
CA GLY A 104 15.21 -5.89 8.55
C GLY A 104 15.93 -4.69 7.87
N ASN A 105 17.24 -4.59 8.00
CA ASN A 105 17.96 -3.37 7.61
C ASN A 105 18.06 -3.24 6.07
N GLN A 106 17.51 -2.15 5.52
CA GLN A 106 17.67 -1.79 4.11
C GLN A 106 19.09 -1.26 3.85
N ASN A 107 19.73 -1.73 2.77
CA ASN A 107 20.97 -1.11 2.31
C ASN A 107 20.69 0.28 1.72
N PRO A 108 21.67 1.20 1.75
CA PRO A 108 21.49 2.53 1.20
C PRO A 108 21.06 2.55 -0.30
N PRO A 109 20.11 3.43 -0.70
CA PRO A 109 19.40 4.39 0.15
C PRO A 109 18.34 3.70 1.02
N ALA A 110 18.49 3.82 2.34
CA ALA A 110 17.59 3.14 3.27
C ALA A 110 16.19 3.77 3.21
N ALA A 111 15.18 2.97 2.89
CA ALA A 111 13.78 3.35 3.01
C ALA A 111 13.18 2.86 4.34
N GLY A 112 12.02 3.40 4.72
CA GLY A 112 11.29 2.96 5.92
C GLY A 112 10.54 1.63 5.75
N PHE A 113 10.60 1.03 4.56
CA PHE A 113 9.92 -0.20 4.18
C PHE A 113 10.73 -0.93 3.11
N ASP A 114 10.38 -2.19 2.83
CA ASP A 114 10.99 -2.98 1.77
C ASP A 114 9.99 -3.77 0.95
N THR A 115 8.74 -3.82 1.43
CA THR A 115 7.66 -4.58 0.84
C THR A 115 6.51 -3.63 0.55
N PHE A 116 6.09 -3.61 -0.71
CA PHE A 116 4.94 -2.88 -1.21
C PHE A 116 3.87 -3.89 -1.63
N ASP A 117 2.81 -4.01 -0.83
CA ASP A 117 1.68 -4.91 -1.06
C ASP A 117 0.43 -4.07 -1.37
N ALA A 118 -0.14 -4.25 -2.57
CA ALA A 118 -1.14 -3.32 -3.06
C ALA A 118 -2.09 -3.92 -4.09
N LEU A 119 -3.17 -3.17 -4.31
CA LEU A 119 -4.30 -3.51 -5.15
C LEU A 119 -4.75 -2.22 -5.87
N GLY A 120 -5.21 -2.37 -7.10
CA GLY A 120 -5.73 -1.26 -7.87
C GLY A 120 -6.60 -1.68 -9.06
N SER A 121 -7.38 -0.71 -9.54
CA SER A 121 -8.09 -0.83 -10.81
C SER A 121 -7.21 -0.33 -11.95
N GLY A 122 -7.32 -0.98 -13.10
CA GLY A 122 -6.63 -0.58 -14.31
C GLY A 122 -7.36 -1.00 -15.56
N THR A 123 -6.67 -0.84 -16.68
CA THR A 123 -7.14 -1.21 -18.00
C THR A 123 -6.24 -2.31 -18.55
N TRP A 124 -6.84 -3.44 -18.91
CA TRP A 124 -6.19 -4.52 -19.63
C TRP A 124 -6.57 -4.46 -21.11
N SER A 125 -5.57 -4.48 -21.98
CA SER A 125 -5.77 -4.54 -23.43
C SER A 125 -5.00 -5.69 -24.05
N ASN A 126 -5.54 -6.27 -25.11
CA ASN A 126 -4.90 -7.30 -25.91
C ASN A 126 -5.41 -7.18 -27.36
N GLY A 127 -4.53 -6.77 -28.28
CA GLY A 127 -4.92 -6.35 -29.62
C GLY A 127 -5.93 -5.18 -29.57
N ASN A 128 -7.10 -5.36 -30.20
CA ASN A 128 -8.15 -4.34 -30.26
C ASN A 128 -9.15 -4.40 -29.09
N THR A 129 -8.96 -5.31 -28.15
CA THR A 129 -9.84 -5.45 -26.98
C THR A 129 -9.26 -4.69 -25.81
N SER A 130 -10.11 -3.93 -25.11
CA SER A 130 -9.76 -3.24 -23.86
C SER A 130 -10.89 -3.45 -22.85
N ILE A 131 -10.53 -3.88 -21.64
CA ILE A 131 -11.46 -4.19 -20.56
C ILE A 131 -10.99 -3.57 -19.25
N PRO A 132 -11.91 -3.20 -18.34
CA PRO A 132 -11.56 -2.93 -16.95
C PRO A 132 -10.91 -4.15 -16.32
N ALA A 133 -9.88 -3.93 -15.51
CA ALA A 133 -9.13 -4.96 -14.85
C ALA A 133 -8.85 -4.60 -13.39
N CYS A 134 -8.57 -5.63 -12.60
CA CYS A 134 -8.07 -5.53 -11.24
C CYS A 134 -6.69 -6.15 -11.20
N ALA A 135 -5.74 -5.43 -10.61
CA ALA A 135 -4.41 -5.92 -10.33
C ALA A 135 -4.14 -5.93 -8.83
N GLU A 136 -3.48 -6.99 -8.39
CA GLU A 136 -2.91 -7.16 -7.05
C GLU A 136 -1.42 -7.51 -7.22
N TRP A 137 -0.56 -6.96 -6.37
CA TRP A 137 0.88 -7.15 -6.49
C TRP A 137 1.59 -7.05 -5.16
N ILE A 138 2.76 -7.71 -5.11
CA ILE A 138 3.72 -7.60 -4.02
C ILE A 138 5.09 -7.39 -4.63
N PHE A 139 5.72 -6.27 -4.29
CA PHE A 139 7.09 -5.96 -4.68
C PHE A 139 7.98 -5.87 -3.44
N ILE A 140 9.12 -6.55 -3.50
CA ILE A 140 10.10 -6.60 -2.43
C ILE A 140 11.42 -6.05 -2.96
N ASP A 141 11.94 -5.01 -2.30
CA ASP A 141 13.32 -4.55 -2.42
C ASP A 141 14.24 -5.52 -1.66
N GLY A 142 15.15 -6.14 -2.39
CA GLY A 142 16.14 -7.10 -1.92
C GLY A 142 17.29 -6.45 -1.16
N GLN A 143 17.02 -5.36 -0.43
CA GLN A 143 18.02 -4.58 0.30
C GLN A 143 19.14 -4.12 -0.64
N GLY A 144 18.80 -3.50 -1.77
CA GLY A 144 19.78 -2.95 -2.71
C GLY A 144 20.62 -3.99 -3.50
N SER A 145 20.32 -5.29 -3.36
CA SER A 145 20.89 -6.35 -4.20
C SER A 145 19.84 -6.84 -5.20
N PRO A 146 20.03 -6.65 -6.52
CA PRO A 146 19.01 -7.02 -7.51
C PRO A 146 18.55 -8.48 -7.45
N GLN A 147 19.41 -9.39 -7.01
CA GLN A 147 19.13 -10.83 -6.94
C GLN A 147 18.18 -11.22 -5.79
N ASN A 148 18.01 -10.35 -4.81
CA ASN A 148 17.14 -10.58 -3.66
C ASN A 148 15.75 -9.94 -3.85
N ASN A 149 15.53 -9.24 -4.97
CA ASN A 149 14.23 -8.69 -5.29
C ASN A 149 13.23 -9.81 -5.56
N SER A 150 11.97 -9.55 -5.23
CA SER A 150 10.85 -10.43 -5.56
C SER A 150 9.68 -9.60 -6.06
N SER A 151 9.06 -10.05 -7.15
CA SER A 151 7.86 -9.44 -7.71
C SER A 151 6.80 -10.50 -7.96
N TYR A 152 5.60 -10.26 -7.44
CA TYR A 152 4.37 -10.98 -7.72
C TYR A 152 3.38 -10.00 -8.32
N ILE A 153 2.68 -10.41 -9.38
CA ILE A 153 1.60 -9.63 -9.99
C ILE A 153 0.52 -10.61 -10.42
N ARG A 154 -0.74 -10.32 -10.09
CA ARG A 154 -1.89 -11.01 -10.65
C ARG A 154 -2.89 -9.99 -11.16
N ILE A 155 -3.36 -10.20 -12.39
CA ILE A 155 -4.33 -9.35 -13.06
C ILE A 155 -5.54 -10.19 -13.45
N THR A 156 -6.73 -9.62 -13.29
CA THR A 156 -8.00 -10.27 -13.59
C THR A 156 -8.88 -9.42 -14.51
N ASP A 157 -9.81 -10.07 -15.19
CA ASP A 157 -10.75 -9.48 -16.17
C ASP A 157 -11.95 -8.74 -15.54
N SER A 158 -11.84 -8.32 -14.28
CA SER A 158 -12.93 -7.68 -13.56
C SER A 158 -12.44 -6.51 -12.72
N SER A 159 -13.33 -5.60 -12.38
CA SER A 159 -13.00 -4.48 -11.48
C SER A 159 -12.73 -4.98 -10.06
N PRO A 160 -11.84 -4.32 -9.31
CA PRO A 160 -11.60 -4.65 -7.91
C PRO A 160 -12.88 -4.55 -7.08
N LEU A 161 -13.01 -5.42 -6.08
CA LEU A 161 -14.05 -5.26 -5.08
C LEU A 161 -13.83 -3.94 -4.33
N PRO A 162 -14.90 -3.26 -3.87
CA PRO A 162 -14.75 -2.14 -2.97
C PRO A 162 -14.13 -2.67 -1.67
N THR A 163 -12.84 -2.42 -1.47
CA THR A 163 -12.13 -2.72 -0.24
C THR A 163 -11.82 -1.41 0.45
N THR A 164 -11.95 -1.37 1.78
CA THR A 164 -11.80 -0.11 2.52
C THR A 164 -10.44 0.12 3.11
N GLU A 165 -9.55 -0.87 3.27
CA GLU A 165 -8.14 -0.62 3.60
C GLU A 165 -7.37 -1.96 3.79
N ILE A 166 -6.15 -2.08 3.26
CA ILE A 166 -5.21 -3.16 3.61
C ILE A 166 -4.51 -2.87 4.97
N CYS A 167 -4.76 -1.69 5.57
CA CYS A 167 -4.12 -1.21 6.81
C CYS A 167 -5.06 -1.14 8.05
N ASP A 168 -6.28 -1.69 7.99
CA ASP A 168 -7.38 -1.47 8.96
C ASP A 168 -7.17 -2.05 10.40
N ALA A 169 -6.05 -2.71 10.71
CA ALA A 169 -5.85 -3.22 12.07
C ALA A 169 -4.37 -3.27 12.51
N PRO A 170 -4.06 -2.81 13.75
CA PRO A 170 -2.77 -3.09 14.34
C PRO A 170 -2.68 -4.61 14.55
N ASN A 171 -1.72 -5.25 13.88
CA ASN A 171 -1.24 -6.62 14.09
C ASN A 171 -1.77 -7.75 13.20
N THR A 172 -2.41 -7.49 12.06
CA THR A 172 -2.56 -8.51 11.01
C THR A 172 -2.25 -7.92 9.64
N PRO A 173 -1.10 -8.25 9.03
CA PRO A 173 -0.89 -7.99 7.61
C PRO A 173 -1.97 -8.73 6.82
N SER A 174 -2.94 -8.02 6.26
CA SER A 174 -3.76 -8.57 5.19
C SER A 174 -2.99 -8.44 3.89
N THR A 175 -3.02 -9.46 3.06
CA THR A 175 -2.39 -9.43 1.73
C THR A 175 -3.38 -8.93 0.69
N SER A 176 -2.93 -8.21 -0.34
CA SER A 176 -3.76 -7.91 -1.51
C SER A 176 -4.16 -9.17 -2.31
N VAL A 177 -3.46 -10.28 -2.10
CA VAL A 177 -3.63 -11.53 -2.83
C VAL A 177 -5.04 -12.10 -2.66
N GLY A 178 -5.72 -12.35 -3.77
CA GLY A 178 -7.07 -12.90 -3.84
C GLY A 178 -8.18 -11.86 -3.69
N LEU A 179 -7.86 -10.56 -3.63
CA LEU A 179 -8.85 -9.49 -3.57
C LEU A 179 -9.37 -9.08 -4.95
N CYS A 180 -8.65 -9.43 -6.02
CA CYS A 180 -9.13 -9.29 -7.38
C CYS A 180 -10.08 -10.44 -7.77
N PRO A 181 -11.39 -10.15 -8.01
CA PRO A 181 -12.34 -11.15 -8.48
C PRO A 181 -12.12 -11.48 -9.96
N GLY A 182 -12.94 -12.36 -10.54
CA GLY A 182 -12.90 -12.68 -11.97
C GLY A 182 -11.82 -13.69 -12.36
N ASN A 183 -11.66 -13.88 -13.66
CA ASN A 183 -10.68 -14.80 -14.23
C ASN A 183 -9.31 -14.13 -14.29
N THR A 184 -8.26 -14.89 -13.99
CA THR A 184 -6.88 -14.40 -14.11
C THR A 184 -6.45 -14.34 -15.56
N VAL A 185 -6.16 -13.13 -16.06
CA VAL A 185 -5.64 -12.88 -17.41
C VAL A 185 -4.11 -12.86 -17.45
N LEU A 186 -3.49 -12.51 -16.32
CA LEU A 186 -2.04 -12.54 -16.14
C LEU A 186 -1.69 -12.97 -14.72
N LEU A 187 -0.76 -13.91 -14.59
CA LEU A 187 -0.09 -14.25 -13.35
C LEU A 187 1.41 -14.25 -13.55
N VAL A 188 2.07 -13.37 -12.80
CA VAL A 188 3.50 -13.34 -12.57
C VAL A 188 3.70 -13.95 -11.18
N PRO A 189 4.01 -15.26 -11.06
CA PRO A 189 4.35 -15.84 -9.77
C PRO A 189 5.56 -15.11 -9.17
N ALA A 190 5.67 -15.15 -7.83
CA ALA A 190 6.76 -14.54 -7.11
C ALA A 190 8.12 -14.98 -7.69
N GLN A 191 8.88 -14.01 -8.20
CA GLN A 191 10.15 -14.27 -8.86
C GLN A 191 11.07 -13.04 -8.77
N THR A 192 12.36 -13.26 -8.94
CA THR A 192 13.32 -12.17 -9.11
C THR A 192 13.23 -11.60 -10.53
N PRO A 193 12.98 -10.28 -10.70
CA PRO A 193 12.99 -9.65 -12.01
C PRO A 193 14.35 -9.80 -12.70
N LEU A 194 14.37 -10.12 -14.00
CA LEU A 194 15.60 -10.11 -14.78
C LEU A 194 15.87 -8.72 -15.34
N LYS A 195 17.14 -8.30 -15.32
CA LYS A 195 17.58 -6.99 -15.87
C LYS A 195 16.73 -5.83 -15.32
N GLY A 196 16.40 -5.89 -14.03
CA GLY A 196 15.52 -4.97 -13.36
C GLY A 196 15.78 -4.96 -11.86
N GLN A 197 15.18 -4.01 -11.16
CA GLN A 197 15.25 -3.96 -9.70
C GLN A 197 14.00 -3.32 -9.10
N ASN A 198 13.63 -3.79 -7.92
CA ASN A 198 12.70 -3.11 -7.04
C ASN A 198 13.55 -2.26 -6.09
N GLN A 199 13.16 -1.00 -5.90
CA GLN A 199 13.88 -0.10 -5.02
C GLN A 199 12.90 0.74 -4.22
N ALA A 200 12.98 0.62 -2.90
CA ALA A 200 12.24 1.45 -1.97
C ALA A 200 12.97 2.78 -1.74
N HIS A 201 12.19 3.84 -1.54
CA HIS A 201 12.67 5.20 -1.29
C HIS A 201 11.88 5.81 -0.13
N LYS A 202 12.50 6.79 0.54
CA LYS A 202 11.82 7.64 1.53
C LYS A 202 10.87 8.64 0.89
#